data_AF-A0A2D9C948-F1
#
_entry.id   AF-A0A2D9C948-F1
#
_cell.length_a   1.000
_cell.length_b   1.000
_cell.length_c   1.000
_cell.angle_alpha   90.00
_cell.angle_beta   90.00
_cell.angle_gamma   90.00
#
_symmetry.space_group_name_H-M   'P 1'
#
loop_
_entity.id
_entity.type
_entity.pdbx_description
1 polymer ?
#
loop_
_entity_poly.entity_id
_entity_poly.type
_entity_poly.pdbx_seq_one_letter_code
_entity_poly.pdbx_strand_id
1 'polypeptide(L)'
;MTGIWQGTSGQYVNGEGDLVTFPTIPQGDIESVSEATANNRLGIDILAPGGPDVTVGLDVVNLTNLGAAPATNDELIIYDTSTATNKAVTVANLAEATHDANSYATTITGFGTVTHNLGTYDVIVQLYNASNYETIHACVDRTSINVVGISGGSFPAGNIRVLVTKVIA
;
A
#
# COMPACT_ATOMS: atom_id res chain seq x y z
N MET A 1 -70.93 -12.94 -23.30
CA MET A 1 -69.67 -13.35 -23.93
C MET A 1 -68.70 -13.73 -22.82
N THR A 2 -68.66 -15.00 -22.44
CA THR A 2 -67.53 -15.54 -21.67
C THR A 2 -66.41 -15.79 -22.66
N GLY A 3 -65.70 -14.73 -23.04
CA GLY A 3 -64.43 -14.86 -23.75
C GLY A 3 -63.45 -15.48 -22.76
N ILE A 4 -63.43 -16.80 -22.68
CA ILE A 4 -62.44 -17.53 -21.90
C ILE A 4 -61.12 -17.27 -22.62
N TRP A 5 -60.37 -16.29 -22.15
CA TRP A 5 -59.07 -15.94 -22.72
C TRP A 5 -58.13 -17.10 -22.37
N GLN A 6 -57.98 -18.06 -23.29
CA GLN A 6 -57.21 -19.30 -23.10
C GLN A 6 -55.71 -19.06 -23.29
N GLY A 7 -55.15 -18.10 -22.55
CA GLY A 7 -53.71 -17.81 -22.54
C GLY A 7 -52.98 -18.61 -21.46
N THR A 8 -51.68 -18.82 -21.66
CA THR A 8 -50.76 -19.30 -20.62
C THR A 8 -50.10 -18.12 -19.89
N SER A 9 -49.43 -18.38 -18.76
CA SER A 9 -48.63 -17.36 -18.06
C SER A 9 -47.43 -16.85 -18.88
N GLY A 10 -47.12 -17.48 -20.02
CA GLY A 10 -46.04 -17.10 -20.93
C GLY A 10 -46.48 -16.20 -22.08
N GLN A 11 -47.70 -15.65 -22.07
CA GLN A 11 -48.28 -14.89 -23.19
C GLN A 11 -48.92 -13.58 -22.73
N TYR A 12 -49.02 -12.61 -23.64
CA TYR A 12 -49.70 -11.33 -23.44
C TYR A 12 -50.53 -10.95 -24.67
N VAL A 13 -51.49 -10.03 -24.51
CA VAL A 13 -52.21 -9.42 -25.65
C VAL A 13 -51.33 -8.30 -26.21
N ASN A 14 -50.95 -8.32 -27.49
CA ASN A 14 -50.23 -7.21 -28.11
C ASN A 14 -51.16 -6.02 -28.44
N GLY A 15 -50.60 -4.94 -29.00
CA GLY A 15 -51.37 -3.74 -29.39
C GLY A 15 -52.41 -4.00 -30.48
N GLU A 16 -52.26 -5.10 -31.23
CA GLU A 16 -53.16 -5.56 -32.27
C GLU A 16 -54.31 -6.45 -31.73
N GLY A 17 -54.29 -6.81 -30.44
CA GLY A 17 -55.30 -7.66 -29.82
C GLY A 17 -55.02 -9.17 -29.92
N ASP A 18 -53.87 -9.56 -30.46
CA ASP A 18 -53.46 -10.94 -30.63
C ASP A 18 -52.79 -11.50 -29.36
N LEU A 19 -53.07 -12.78 -29.06
CA LEU A 19 -52.36 -13.53 -28.04
C LEU A 19 -50.97 -13.91 -28.56
N VAL A 20 -49.93 -13.33 -27.98
CA VAL A 20 -48.53 -13.54 -28.35
C VAL A 20 -47.70 -14.05 -27.19
N THR A 21 -46.68 -14.86 -27.46
CA THR A 21 -45.71 -15.32 -26.45
C THR A 21 -44.81 -14.17 -26.02
N PHE A 22 -44.47 -14.08 -24.73
CA PHE A 22 -43.42 -13.17 -24.29
C PHE A 22 -42.15 -13.43 -25.11
N PRO A 23 -41.53 -12.39 -25.70
CA PRO A 23 -40.23 -12.56 -26.33
C PRO A 23 -39.24 -13.08 -25.29
N THR A 24 -38.30 -13.93 -25.70
CA THR A 24 -37.15 -14.28 -24.85
C THR A 24 -36.38 -13.01 -24.54
N ILE A 25 -36.52 -12.53 -23.30
CA ILE A 25 -35.71 -11.46 -22.76
C ILE A 25 -34.36 -12.10 -22.44
N PRO A 26 -33.22 -11.64 -22.99
CA PRO A 26 -31.92 -12.11 -22.55
C PRO A 26 -31.70 -11.63 -21.10
N GLN A 27 -32.13 -12.45 -20.13
CA GLN A 27 -31.68 -12.36 -18.75
C GLN A 27 -30.50 -13.31 -18.65
N GLY A 28 -29.29 -12.76 -18.73
CA GLY A 28 -28.13 -13.41 -18.14
C GLY A 28 -28.04 -12.91 -16.71
N ASP A 29 -28.70 -13.59 -15.79
CA ASP A 29 -28.37 -13.42 -14.37
C ASP A 29 -26.95 -13.93 -14.15
N ILE A 30 -26.26 -13.45 -13.11
CA ILE A 30 -25.02 -14.10 -12.70
C ILE A 30 -25.37 -15.52 -12.27
N GLU A 31 -24.94 -16.53 -13.02
CA GLU A 31 -25.24 -17.92 -12.70
C GLU A 31 -24.41 -18.41 -11.50
N SER A 32 -23.19 -17.88 -11.34
CA SER A 32 -22.36 -18.07 -10.15
C SER A 32 -21.20 -17.07 -10.11
N VAL A 33 -20.69 -16.81 -8.92
CA VAL A 33 -19.38 -16.18 -8.72
C VAL A 33 -18.48 -17.24 -8.10
N SER A 34 -17.31 -17.47 -8.69
CA SER A 34 -16.37 -18.49 -8.22
C SER A 34 -15.02 -17.88 -7.93
N GLU A 35 -14.33 -18.46 -6.94
CA GLU A 35 -12.94 -18.15 -6.66
C GLU A 35 -12.05 -18.50 -7.86
N ALA A 36 -10.98 -17.74 -8.02
CA ALA A 36 -9.97 -18.07 -9.01
C ALA A 36 -9.13 -19.25 -8.54
N THR A 37 -8.72 -20.11 -9.47
CA THR A 37 -7.83 -21.25 -9.20
C THR A 37 -6.40 -21.03 -9.70
N ALA A 38 -6.17 -19.96 -10.47
CA ALA A 38 -4.83 -19.61 -10.95
C ALA A 38 -4.02 -18.98 -9.82
N ASN A 39 -2.77 -19.44 -9.63
CA ASN A 39 -1.92 -19.03 -8.52
C ASN A 39 -1.77 -17.50 -8.37
N ASN A 40 -1.67 -16.76 -9.49
CA ASN A 40 -1.54 -15.30 -9.50
C ASN A 40 -2.87 -14.54 -9.34
N ARG A 41 -3.97 -15.23 -9.04
CA ARG A 41 -5.30 -14.67 -8.81
C ARG A 41 -5.93 -15.14 -7.49
N LEU A 42 -5.20 -15.92 -6.69
CA LEU A 42 -5.65 -16.37 -5.37
C LEU A 42 -5.74 -15.20 -4.38
N GLY A 43 -6.52 -15.37 -3.31
CA GLY A 43 -6.63 -14.42 -2.21
C GLY A 43 -7.96 -13.66 -2.13
N ILE A 44 -8.90 -13.94 -3.03
CA ILE A 44 -10.30 -13.51 -2.90
C ILE A 44 -11.14 -14.73 -2.54
N ASP A 45 -11.88 -14.63 -1.43
CA ASP A 45 -12.87 -15.62 -0.99
C ASP A 45 -14.28 -15.18 -1.42
N ILE A 46 -15.10 -16.16 -1.77
CA ILE A 46 -16.48 -15.95 -2.20
C ILE A 46 -17.41 -16.72 -1.28
N LEU A 47 -18.17 -15.99 -0.45
CA LEU A 47 -19.21 -16.58 0.39
C LEU A 47 -20.57 -16.58 -0.33
N ALA A 48 -21.28 -17.69 -0.21
CA ALA A 48 -22.58 -17.94 -0.86
C ALA A 48 -22.55 -17.80 -2.41
N PRO A 49 -21.66 -18.52 -3.12
CA PRO A 49 -21.37 -18.32 -4.56
C PRO A 49 -22.54 -18.54 -5.54
N GLY A 50 -23.66 -19.12 -5.08
CA GLY A 50 -24.87 -19.36 -5.89
C GLY A 50 -26.13 -18.67 -5.36
N GLY A 51 -26.01 -17.76 -4.39
CA GLY A 51 -27.12 -16.99 -3.83
C GLY A 51 -27.36 -15.67 -4.58
N PRO A 52 -28.54 -15.05 -4.43
CA PRO A 52 -28.79 -13.70 -4.97
C PRO A 52 -27.88 -12.64 -4.33
N ASP A 53 -27.40 -12.90 -3.10
CA ASP A 53 -26.51 -12.01 -2.34
C ASP A 53 -25.13 -12.67 -2.18
N VAL A 54 -24.23 -12.41 -3.13
CA VAL A 54 -22.84 -12.87 -3.05
C VAL A 54 -22.01 -11.88 -2.24
N THR A 55 -21.20 -12.39 -1.30
CA THR A 55 -20.22 -11.57 -0.57
C THR A 55 -18.81 -11.95 -1.01
N VAL A 56 -17.98 -10.95 -1.27
CA VAL A 56 -16.58 -11.13 -1.69
C VAL A 56 -15.64 -10.41 -0.73
N GLY A 57 -14.49 -11.00 -0.46
CA GLY A 57 -13.52 -10.42 0.47
C GLY A 57 -12.09 -10.82 0.15
N LEU A 58 -11.14 -10.01 0.61
CA LEU A 58 -9.74 -10.39 0.61
C LEU A 58 -9.52 -11.41 1.74
N ASP A 59 -9.11 -12.63 1.38
CA ASP A 59 -8.80 -13.69 2.33
C ASP A 59 -7.29 -13.90 2.41
N VAL A 60 -6.66 -13.13 3.30
CA VAL A 60 -5.21 -13.21 3.55
C VAL A 60 -4.87 -14.40 4.44
N VAL A 61 -5.77 -14.80 5.36
CA VAL A 61 -5.46 -15.76 6.42
C VAL A 61 -5.29 -17.18 5.86
N ASN A 62 -6.03 -17.52 4.79
CA ASN A 62 -5.95 -18.84 4.17
C ASN A 62 -4.93 -18.92 3.00
N LEU A 63 -4.20 -17.84 2.70
CA LEU A 63 -3.08 -17.91 1.75
C LEU A 63 -1.89 -18.66 2.35
N THR A 64 -1.16 -19.40 1.49
CA THR A 64 0.10 -20.03 1.88
C THR A 64 1.09 -18.97 2.38
N ASN A 65 1.58 -19.12 3.61
CA ASN A 65 2.58 -18.21 4.17
C ASN A 65 3.86 -18.24 3.31
N LEU A 66 4.42 -17.06 3.02
CA LEU A 66 5.63 -16.91 2.22
C LEU A 66 6.84 -17.68 2.80
N GLY A 67 6.94 -17.80 4.13
CA GLY A 67 8.00 -18.55 4.81
C GLY A 67 9.41 -17.96 4.71
N ALA A 68 9.56 -16.78 4.09
CA ALA A 68 10.82 -16.08 3.89
C ALA A 68 10.60 -14.56 3.86
N ALA A 69 11.69 -13.78 3.77
CA ALA A 69 11.59 -12.36 3.47
C ALA A 69 10.99 -12.15 2.07
N PRO A 70 10.08 -11.18 1.88
CA PRO A 70 9.58 -10.83 0.55
C PRO A 70 10.71 -10.44 -0.40
N ALA A 71 10.56 -10.84 -1.66
CA ALA A 71 11.43 -10.36 -2.72
C ALA A 71 11.19 -8.87 -2.97
N THR A 72 12.21 -8.16 -3.45
CA THR A 72 12.13 -6.70 -3.65
C THR A 72 11.09 -6.28 -4.68
N ASN A 73 10.79 -7.16 -5.63
CA ASN A 73 9.79 -6.98 -6.68
C ASN A 73 8.41 -7.57 -6.33
N ASP A 74 8.22 -8.14 -5.13
CA ASP A 74 6.88 -8.51 -4.66
C ASP A 74 6.06 -7.24 -4.47
N GLU A 75 4.73 -7.35 -4.65
CA GLU A 75 3.83 -6.21 -4.66
C GLU A 75 2.78 -6.29 -3.55
N LEU A 76 2.44 -5.13 -2.98
CA LEU A 76 1.30 -4.93 -2.10
C LEU A 76 0.30 -3.96 -2.74
N ILE A 77 -0.98 -4.12 -2.43
CA ILE A 77 -2.00 -3.15 -2.83
C ILE A 77 -2.02 -2.01 -1.79
N ILE A 78 -1.97 -0.77 -2.27
CA ILE A 78 -2.12 0.43 -1.46
C ILE A 78 -3.15 1.37 -2.08
N TYR A 79 -3.74 2.23 -1.26
CA TYR A 79 -4.54 3.36 -1.74
C TYR A 79 -3.65 4.59 -1.92
N ASP A 80 -3.45 5.02 -3.17
CA ASP A 80 -2.71 6.25 -3.47
C ASP A 80 -3.65 7.46 -3.40
N THR A 81 -3.53 8.22 -2.31
CA THR A 81 -4.34 9.42 -2.07
C THR A 81 -4.04 10.56 -3.03
N SER A 82 -2.89 10.57 -3.70
CA SER A 82 -2.53 11.63 -4.65
C SER A 82 -3.36 11.56 -5.95
N THR A 83 -3.77 10.35 -6.34
CA THR A 83 -4.65 10.10 -7.49
C THR A 83 -6.01 9.49 -7.12
N ALA A 84 -6.25 9.24 -5.84
CA ALA A 84 -7.46 8.59 -5.30
C ALA A 84 -7.76 7.21 -5.90
N THR A 85 -6.71 6.42 -6.17
CA THR A 85 -6.80 5.10 -6.82
C THR A 85 -6.01 4.04 -6.07
N ASN A 86 -6.45 2.78 -6.14
CA ASN A 86 -5.62 1.65 -5.70
C ASN A 86 -4.44 1.46 -6.66
N LYS A 87 -3.25 1.18 -6.12
CA LYS A 87 -2.03 0.89 -6.87
C LYS A 87 -1.31 -0.32 -6.29
N ALA A 88 -0.53 -1.00 -7.12
CA ALA A 88 0.50 -1.91 -6.64
C ALA A 88 1.74 -1.11 -6.25
N VAL A 89 2.36 -1.44 -5.11
CA VAL A 89 3.64 -0.91 -4.67
C VAL A 89 4.59 -2.08 -4.43
N THR A 90 5.82 -1.96 -4.91
CA THR A 90 6.82 -2.98 -4.63
C THR A 90 7.28 -2.93 -3.18
N VAL A 91 7.69 -4.06 -2.61
CA VAL A 91 8.32 -4.12 -1.29
C VAL A 91 9.54 -3.20 -1.23
N ALA A 92 10.32 -3.10 -2.31
CA ALA A 92 11.46 -2.18 -2.40
C ALA A 92 11.04 -0.72 -2.19
N ASN A 93 10.02 -0.25 -2.90
CA ASN A 93 9.57 1.14 -2.77
C ASN A 93 9.01 1.43 -1.37
N LEU A 94 8.28 0.49 -0.77
CA LEU A 94 7.77 0.66 0.59
C LEU A 94 8.88 0.66 1.65
N ALA A 95 9.89 -0.20 1.47
CA ALA A 95 11.06 -0.25 2.35
C ALA A 95 11.89 1.05 2.27
N GLU A 96 12.12 1.57 1.06
CA GLU A 96 12.80 2.84 0.84
C GLU A 96 12.04 4.00 1.49
N ALA A 97 10.73 4.11 1.24
CA ALA A 97 9.89 5.14 1.85
C ALA A 97 9.93 5.10 3.39
N THR A 98 9.96 3.91 3.97
CA THR A 98 10.08 3.73 5.42
C THR A 98 11.46 4.11 5.92
N HIS A 99 12.53 3.75 5.20
CA HIS A 99 13.90 4.10 5.58
C HIS A 99 14.12 5.62 5.53
N ASP A 100 13.66 6.26 4.46
CA ASP A 100 13.75 7.72 4.27
C ASP A 100 12.95 8.49 5.32
N ALA A 101 11.76 8.02 5.69
CA ALA A 101 10.98 8.63 6.76
C ALA A 101 11.65 8.55 8.15
N ASN A 102 12.59 7.62 8.33
CA ASN A 102 13.25 7.37 9.62
C ASN A 102 14.75 7.71 9.61
N SER A 103 15.26 8.31 8.55
CA SER A 103 16.68 8.64 8.43
C SER A 103 16.89 10.04 7.85
N TYR A 104 18.03 10.62 8.16
CA TYR A 104 18.47 11.89 7.63
C TYR A 104 19.97 11.88 7.46
N ALA A 105 20.48 12.49 6.38
CA ALA A 105 21.90 12.62 6.18
C ALA A 105 22.24 13.96 5.54
N THR A 106 23.31 14.60 6.02
CA THR A 106 23.83 15.85 5.45
C THR A 106 25.34 15.90 5.58
N THR A 107 25.95 16.82 4.82
CA THR A 107 27.38 17.10 4.92
C THR A 107 27.56 18.51 5.44
N ILE A 108 28.32 18.66 6.52
CA ILE A 108 28.66 19.97 7.12
C ILE A 108 30.10 20.33 6.76
N THR A 109 30.34 21.62 6.51
CA THR A 109 31.64 22.22 6.20
C THR A 109 32.22 23.02 7.38
N GLY A 110 31.54 22.98 8.52
CA GLY A 110 31.91 23.61 9.79
C GLY A 110 31.01 23.05 10.89
N PHE A 111 31.40 23.24 12.15
CA PHE A 111 30.53 22.94 13.29
C PHE A 111 29.26 23.80 13.25
N GLY A 112 28.16 23.28 13.78
CA GLY A 112 26.88 23.95 13.72
C GLY A 112 25.69 23.02 13.92
N THR A 113 24.52 23.50 13.53
CA THR A 113 23.25 22.77 13.68
C THR A 113 22.95 21.92 12.47
N VAL A 114 22.41 20.72 12.71
CA VAL A 114 21.87 19.80 11.71
C VAL A 114 20.39 19.59 12.00
N THR A 115 19.53 20.07 11.09
CA THR A 115 18.08 19.90 11.17
C THR A 115 17.66 18.63 10.45
N HIS A 116 17.28 17.59 11.21
CA HIS A 116 16.92 16.27 10.70
C HIS A 116 15.41 16.02 10.58
N ASN A 117 14.56 16.82 11.24
CA ASN A 117 13.09 16.72 11.16
C ASN A 117 12.49 15.33 11.49
N LEU A 118 13.15 14.53 12.34
CA LEU A 118 12.67 13.17 12.68
C LEU A 118 11.61 13.16 13.81
N GLY A 119 11.32 14.32 14.40
CA GLY A 119 10.27 14.49 15.40
C GLY A 119 10.54 13.76 16.73
N THR A 120 11.80 13.45 17.05
CA THR A 120 12.18 12.80 18.31
C THR A 120 13.60 13.16 18.76
N TYR A 121 13.83 13.09 20.06
CA TYR A 121 15.18 13.13 20.64
C TYR A 121 15.90 11.77 20.52
N ASP A 122 15.16 10.68 20.36
CA ASP A 122 15.70 9.32 20.28
C ASP A 122 16.26 9.06 18.88
N VAL A 123 17.50 9.51 18.69
CA VAL A 123 18.26 9.37 17.44
C VAL A 123 19.66 8.82 17.71
N ILE A 124 20.16 8.02 16.78
CA ILE A 124 21.57 7.69 16.65
C ILE A 124 22.20 8.68 15.67
N VAL A 125 23.32 9.30 16.05
CA VAL A 125 24.09 10.21 15.20
C VAL A 125 25.46 9.60 14.96
N GLN A 126 25.79 9.36 13.69
CA GLN A 126 27.10 8.88 13.26
C GLN A 126 27.77 9.95 12.40
N LEU A 127 29.05 10.21 12.68
CA LEU A 127 29.84 11.21 11.97
C LEU A 127 31.06 10.55 11.36
N TYR A 128 31.35 10.86 10.10
CA TYR A 128 32.58 10.46 9.44
C TYR A 128 33.09 11.54 8.50
N ASN A 129 34.38 11.55 8.21
CA ASN A 129 34.98 12.50 7.29
C ASN A 129 34.63 12.14 5.84
N ALA A 130 34.03 13.07 5.10
CA ALA A 130 33.51 12.84 3.75
C ALA A 130 34.59 12.60 2.68
N SER A 131 35.87 12.81 3.01
CA SER A 131 37.00 12.61 2.10
C SER A 131 37.73 11.30 2.36
N ASN A 132 37.99 10.93 3.62
CA ASN A 132 38.77 9.73 3.97
C ASN A 132 37.95 8.62 4.66
N TYR A 133 36.65 8.87 4.93
CA TYR A 133 35.70 7.94 5.54
C TYR A 133 36.02 7.49 6.97
N GLU A 134 36.94 8.18 7.65
CA GLU A 134 37.25 7.90 9.05
C GLU A 134 36.15 8.43 9.99
N THR A 135 35.85 7.68 11.05
CA THR A 135 34.90 8.12 12.09
C THR A 135 35.39 9.39 12.76
N ILE A 136 34.49 10.36 12.90
CA ILE A 136 34.74 11.61 13.61
C ILE A 136 34.08 11.56 14.98
N HIS A 137 34.87 11.88 16.02
CA HIS A 137 34.38 12.06 17.37
C HIS A 137 34.16 13.56 17.63
N ALA A 138 32.92 13.93 17.91
CA ALA A 138 32.49 15.29 18.18
C ALA A 138 31.42 15.26 19.28
N CYS A 139 31.17 16.40 19.92
CA CYS A 139 30.02 16.56 20.79
C CYS A 139 28.75 16.63 19.94
N VAL A 140 27.72 15.88 20.35
CA VAL A 140 26.40 15.87 19.72
C VAL A 140 25.37 16.26 20.77
N ASP A 141 24.83 17.46 20.63
CA ASP A 141 23.82 18.00 21.53
C ASP A 141 22.45 17.96 20.85
N ARG A 142 21.44 17.34 21.48
CA ARG A 142 20.08 17.33 20.93
C ARG A 142 19.34 18.58 21.39
N THR A 143 19.24 19.57 20.53
CA THR A 143 18.71 20.90 20.90
C THR A 143 17.20 20.99 20.75
N SER A 144 16.61 20.13 19.91
CA SER A 144 15.16 19.92 19.83
C SER A 144 14.86 18.53 19.26
N ILE A 145 13.58 18.15 19.19
CA ILE A 145 13.13 16.92 18.53
C ILE A 145 13.46 16.83 17.03
N ASN A 146 13.91 17.93 16.41
CA ASN A 146 14.20 18.00 14.98
C ASN A 146 15.64 18.44 14.67
N VAL A 147 16.46 18.72 15.69
CA VAL A 147 17.76 19.36 15.50
C VAL A 147 18.80 18.80 16.47
N VAL A 148 19.99 18.55 15.94
CA VAL A 148 21.20 18.31 16.73
C VAL A 148 22.25 19.39 16.46
N GLY A 149 23.01 19.78 17.48
CA GLY A 149 24.21 20.60 17.37
C GLY A 149 25.44 19.71 17.36
N ILE A 150 26.34 19.95 16.41
CA ILE A 150 27.64 19.27 16.31
C ILE A 150 28.73 20.27 16.65
N SER A 151 29.54 19.96 17.65
CA SER A 151 30.64 20.83 18.10
C SER A 151 31.90 20.03 18.46
N GLY A 152 33.05 20.71 18.48
CA GLY A 152 34.34 20.11 18.81
C GLY A 152 35.43 21.16 18.91
N GLY A 153 36.64 20.74 19.31
CA GLY A 153 37.77 21.67 19.52
C GLY A 153 38.38 22.23 18.24
N SER A 154 38.39 21.45 17.16
CA SER A 154 38.84 21.90 15.83
C SER A 154 38.11 21.11 14.75
N PHE A 155 37.72 21.77 13.66
CA PHE A 155 37.05 21.11 12.56
C PHE A 155 38.08 20.32 11.75
N PRO A 156 37.81 19.03 11.43
CA PRO A 156 38.76 18.20 10.70
C PRO A 156 39.01 18.74 9.29
N ALA A 157 40.18 18.43 8.71
CA ALA A 157 40.42 18.71 7.30
C ALA A 157 39.44 17.94 6.42
N GLY A 158 38.80 18.62 5.46
CA GLY A 158 37.69 18.07 4.68
C GLY A 158 36.32 18.46 5.26
N ASN A 159 35.29 17.66 4.98
CA ASN A 159 33.93 17.88 5.47
C ASN A 159 33.49 16.72 6.36
N ILE A 160 32.48 16.90 7.20
CA ILE A 160 31.89 15.82 7.99
C ILE A 160 30.56 15.41 7.36
N ARG A 161 30.41 14.12 7.03
CA ARG A 161 29.10 13.52 6.79
C ARG A 161 28.47 13.19 8.13
N VAL A 162 27.24 13.66 8.32
CA VAL A 162 26.39 13.37 9.48
C VAL A 162 25.26 12.46 9.02
N LEU A 163 25.14 11.31 9.65
CA LEU A 163 24.04 10.37 9.48
C LEU A 163 23.22 10.37 10.77
N VAL A 164 21.90 10.49 10.65
CA VAL A 164 20.97 10.49 11.77
C VAL A 164 19.90 9.45 11.49
N THR A 165 19.65 8.56 12.43
CA THR A 165 18.59 7.55 12.33
C THR A 165 17.69 7.61 13.55
N LYS A 166 16.38 7.63 13.31
CA LYS A 166 15.35 7.58 14.35
C LYS A 166 15.36 6.22 15.03
N VAL A 167 15.27 6.22 16.35
CA VAL A 167 15.07 5.01 17.15
C VAL A 167 13.65 5.05 17.71
N ILE A 168 12.92 3.95 17.53
CA ILE A 168 11.58 3.77 18.07
C ILE A 168 11.71 2.77 19.22
N ALA A 169 11.32 3.18 20.41
CA ALA A 169 11.28 2.34 21.61
C ALA A 169 9.99 1.51 21.67
#